data_AF-A0A7X6PR49-F1
#
_entry.id   AF-A0A7X6PR49-F1
#
_cell.length_a   1.000
_cell.length_b   1.000
_cell.length_c   1.000
_cell.angle_alpha   90.00
_cell.angle_beta   90.00
_cell.angle_gamma   90.00
#
_symmetry.space_group_name_H-M   'P 1'
#
loop_
_entity.id
_entity.type
_entity.pdbx_description
1 polymer ?
#
loop_
_entity_poly.entity_id
_entity_poly.type
_entity_poly.pdbx_seq_one_letter_code
_entity_poly.pdbx_strand_id
1 'polypeptide(L)'
;WMETGTPDLELAKKFADGVHEEFPDQLLSYNCSPSFNWSAHLDADEIAKFQKELGAMGFTFQFITLAGFHALNYGMFDLAYGYAREGMTAFVDLQNREFKAAEERGFTAVKHQREVGAGYFDTIATTVDPESSTTALKGSTEEGQF
;
A
#
# COMPACT_ATOMS: atom_id res chain seq x y z
N TRP A 1 -4.91 -2.36 -22.57
CA TRP A 1 -5.88 -2.23 -21.46
C TRP A 1 -7.22 -1.81 -22.03
N MET A 2 -8.28 -2.56 -21.71
CA MET A 2 -9.68 -2.19 -21.96
C MET A 2 -10.34 -1.86 -20.61
N GLU A 3 -11.03 -0.73 -20.50
CA GLU A 3 -11.89 -0.42 -19.34
C GLU A 3 -13.16 -1.31 -19.37
N THR A 4 -13.67 -1.66 -18.18
CA THR A 4 -14.83 -2.55 -18.04
C THR A 4 -15.83 -1.99 -17.03
N GLY A 5 -17.10 -2.39 -17.16
CA GLY A 5 -18.17 -1.95 -16.25
C GLY A 5 -18.25 -2.75 -14.95
N THR A 6 -17.69 -3.97 -14.93
CA THR A 6 -17.74 -4.92 -13.81
C THR A 6 -16.46 -5.75 -13.73
N PRO A 7 -16.12 -6.32 -12.56
CA PRO A 7 -15.01 -7.27 -12.42
C PRO A 7 -15.47 -8.66 -12.90
N ASP A 8 -15.29 -8.94 -14.19
CA ASP A 8 -15.78 -10.15 -14.86
C ASP A 8 -14.64 -10.90 -15.56
N LEU A 9 -14.36 -12.13 -15.10
CA LEU A 9 -13.30 -12.99 -15.65
C LEU A 9 -13.64 -13.56 -17.04
N GLU A 10 -14.92 -13.81 -17.34
CA GLU A 10 -15.35 -14.33 -18.65
C GLU A 10 -15.20 -13.26 -19.72
N LEU A 11 -15.58 -12.01 -19.40
CA LEU A 11 -15.34 -10.87 -20.29
C LEU A 11 -13.84 -10.65 -20.49
N ALA A 12 -13.04 -10.73 -19.42
CA ALA A 12 -11.59 -10.58 -19.50
C ALA A 12 -10.96 -11.65 -20.39
N LYS A 13 -11.39 -12.91 -20.26
CA LYS A 13 -10.95 -14.02 -21.09
C LYS A 13 -11.28 -13.81 -22.56
N LYS A 14 -12.53 -13.43 -22.86
CA LYS A 14 -12.96 -13.16 -24.24
C LYS A 14 -12.13 -12.06 -24.90
N PHE A 15 -11.80 -11.02 -24.15
CA PHE A 15 -10.94 -9.94 -24.64
C PHE A 15 -9.51 -10.44 -24.90
N ALA A 16 -8.94 -11.19 -23.96
CA ALA A 16 -7.59 -11.73 -24.08
C ALA A 16 -7.47 -12.68 -25.29
N ASP A 17 -8.37 -13.66 -25.40
CA ASP A 17 -8.38 -14.63 -26.49
C ASP A 17 -8.46 -13.93 -27.87
N GLY A 18 -9.30 -12.91 -28.00
CA GLY A 18 -9.44 -12.15 -29.26
C GLY A 18 -8.23 -11.29 -29.60
N VAL A 19 -7.48 -10.79 -28.62
CA VAL A 19 -6.21 -10.08 -28.87
C VAL A 19 -5.12 -11.07 -29.25
N HIS A 20 -5.03 -12.21 -28.55
CA HIS A 20 -3.99 -13.21 -28.77
C HIS A 20 -4.17 -14.02 -30.06
N GLU A 21 -5.37 -14.04 -30.66
CA GLU A 21 -5.59 -14.60 -32.00
C GLU A 21 -4.75 -13.87 -33.07
N GLU A 22 -4.66 -12.54 -32.99
CA GLU A 22 -3.91 -11.71 -33.93
C GLU A 22 -2.49 -11.38 -33.43
N PHE A 23 -2.32 -11.26 -32.11
CA PHE A 23 -1.07 -10.86 -31.46
C PHE A 23 -0.76 -11.81 -30.27
N PRO A 24 -0.26 -13.04 -30.54
CA PRO A 24 -0.12 -14.08 -29.52
C PRO A 24 0.70 -13.71 -28.28
N ASP A 25 1.72 -12.86 -28.45
CA ASP A 25 2.63 -12.45 -27.38
C ASP A 25 2.25 -11.09 -26.75
N GLN A 26 1.10 -10.51 -27.11
CA GLN A 26 0.70 -9.20 -26.63
C GLN A 26 0.40 -9.23 -25.12
N LEU A 27 1.20 -8.47 -24.36
CA LEU A 27 0.98 -8.26 -22.94
C LEU A 27 -0.26 -7.40 -22.70
N LEU A 28 -1.08 -7.79 -21.72
CA LEU A 28 -2.31 -7.09 -21.36
C LEU A 28 -2.19 -6.47 -19.97
N SER A 29 -3.09 -5.53 -19.69
CA SER A 29 -3.23 -4.92 -18.37
C SER A 29 -4.68 -4.72 -17.98
N TYR A 30 -4.95 -4.84 -16.68
CA TYR A 30 -6.29 -4.85 -16.10
C TYR A 30 -6.39 -3.90 -14.90
N ASN A 31 -7.43 -3.06 -14.88
CA ASN A 31 -7.75 -2.19 -13.75
C ASN A 31 -8.66 -2.94 -12.77
N CYS A 32 -8.12 -3.33 -11.62
CA CYS A 32 -8.89 -3.83 -10.49
C CYS A 32 -9.56 -2.64 -9.76
N SER A 33 -10.53 -2.03 -10.43
CA SER A 33 -11.08 -0.72 -10.06
C SER A 33 -11.79 -0.72 -8.70
N PRO A 34 -11.50 0.24 -7.80
CA PRO A 34 -12.34 0.50 -6.63
C PRO A 34 -13.73 1.05 -6.95
N SER A 35 -13.97 1.45 -8.21
CA SER A 35 -15.32 1.85 -8.65
C SER A 35 -16.28 0.66 -8.75
N PHE A 36 -15.76 -0.57 -8.74
CA PHE A 36 -16.57 -1.77 -8.63
C PHE A 36 -17.01 -2.00 -7.19
N ASN A 37 -18.28 -2.35 -7.00
CA ASN A 37 -18.72 -2.94 -5.74
C ASN A 37 -18.38 -4.44 -5.75
N TRP A 38 -17.15 -4.79 -5.39
CA TRP A 38 -16.58 -6.14 -5.51
C TRP A 38 -17.49 -7.23 -4.92
N SER A 39 -17.90 -7.09 -3.67
CA SER A 39 -18.74 -8.10 -2.99
C SER A 39 -20.20 -8.13 -3.46
N ALA A 40 -20.64 -7.16 -4.27
CA ALA A 40 -21.93 -7.22 -4.93
C ALA A 40 -21.88 -7.99 -6.27
N HIS A 41 -20.67 -8.19 -6.83
CA HIS A 41 -20.48 -8.86 -8.11
C HIS A 41 -19.86 -10.25 -7.97
N LEU A 42 -19.00 -10.45 -6.98
CA LEU A 42 -18.20 -11.66 -6.83
C LEU A 42 -18.28 -12.19 -5.40
N ASP A 43 -18.19 -13.52 -5.26
CA ASP A 43 -18.02 -14.15 -3.96
C ASP A 43 -16.56 -14.08 -3.47
N ALA A 44 -16.33 -14.55 -2.23
CA ALA A 44 -15.01 -14.49 -1.61
C ALA A 44 -13.95 -15.36 -2.33
N ASP A 45 -14.36 -16.51 -2.86
CA ASP A 45 -13.45 -17.43 -3.56
C ASP A 45 -13.07 -16.87 -4.94
N GLU A 46 -14.02 -16.24 -5.63
CA GLU A 46 -13.81 -15.50 -6.87
C GLU A 46 -12.87 -14.31 -6.67
N ILE A 47 -13.10 -13.48 -5.66
CA ILE A 47 -12.22 -12.35 -5.32
C ILE A 47 -10.79 -12.85 -5.03
N ALA A 48 -10.66 -13.92 -4.26
CA ALA A 48 -9.35 -14.46 -3.86
C ALA A 48 -8.52 -14.96 -5.05
N LYS A 49 -9.16 -15.52 -6.09
CA LYS A 49 -8.47 -16.02 -7.30
C LYS A 49 -8.39 -14.99 -8.45
N PHE A 50 -9.12 -13.89 -8.38
CA PHE A 50 -9.34 -12.97 -9.50
C PHE A 50 -8.05 -12.57 -10.24
N GLN A 51 -7.05 -12.05 -9.52
CA GLN A 51 -5.79 -11.62 -10.14
C GLN A 51 -4.95 -12.78 -10.69
N LYS A 52 -5.02 -13.95 -10.06
CA LYS A 52 -4.32 -15.16 -10.50
C LYS A 52 -4.88 -15.66 -11.83
N GLU A 53 -6.21 -15.69 -11.96
CA GLU A 53 -6.90 -16.07 -13.20
C GLU A 53 -6.61 -15.05 -14.32
N LEU A 54 -6.67 -13.74 -14.04
CA LEU A 54 -6.25 -12.71 -14.99
C LEU A 54 -4.80 -12.90 -15.46
N GLY A 55 -3.89 -13.27 -14.55
CA GLY A 55 -2.49 -13.56 -14.89
C GLY A 55 -2.36 -14.72 -15.87
N ALA A 56 -3.15 -15.78 -15.68
CA ALA A 56 -3.19 -16.93 -16.59
C ALA A 56 -3.74 -16.58 -18.00
N MET A 57 -4.52 -15.50 -18.12
CA MET A 57 -5.04 -14.98 -19.39
C MET A 57 -4.09 -13.96 -20.06
N GLY A 58 -2.92 -13.67 -19.49
CA GLY A 58 -1.94 -12.72 -20.06
C GLY A 58 -2.08 -11.27 -19.62
N PHE A 59 -2.90 -10.97 -18.60
CA PHE A 59 -2.90 -9.67 -17.92
C PHE A 59 -1.72 -9.57 -16.95
N THR A 60 -0.56 -9.18 -17.48
CA THR A 60 0.71 -9.16 -16.74
C THR A 60 0.93 -7.91 -15.90
N PHE A 61 0.19 -6.83 -16.17
CA PHE A 61 0.17 -5.64 -15.31
C PHE A 61 -1.25 -5.39 -14.77
N GLN A 62 -1.41 -5.59 -13.46
CA GLN A 62 -2.69 -5.46 -12.76
C GLN A 62 -2.53 -4.44 -11.64
N PHE A 63 -3.50 -3.55 -11.49
CA PHE A 63 -3.38 -2.43 -10.56
C PHE A 63 -4.74 -1.98 -10.03
N ILE A 64 -4.74 -1.44 -8.82
CA ILE A 64 -5.91 -0.81 -8.19
C ILE A 64 -5.71 0.69 -8.29
N THR A 65 -6.44 1.35 -9.19
CA THR A 65 -6.30 2.79 -9.50
C THR A 65 -6.41 3.71 -8.29
N LEU A 66 -7.44 3.54 -7.46
CA LEU A 66 -7.74 4.45 -6.35
C LEU A 66 -7.36 3.91 -4.96
N ALA A 67 -6.45 2.92 -4.89
CA ALA A 67 -6.05 2.32 -3.61
C ALA A 67 -5.56 3.36 -2.59
N GLY A 68 -4.69 4.29 -3.03
CA GLY A 68 -4.17 5.36 -2.16
C GLY A 68 -5.26 6.31 -1.66
N PHE A 69 -6.24 6.66 -2.51
CA PHE A 69 -7.35 7.52 -2.12
C PHE A 69 -8.19 6.89 -1.01
N HIS A 70 -8.59 5.62 -1.18
CA HIS A 70 -9.38 4.91 -0.18
C HIS A 70 -8.61 4.69 1.12
N ALA A 71 -7.35 4.24 1.05
CA ALA A 71 -6.54 3.97 2.23
C ALA A 71 -6.27 5.24 3.06
N LEU A 72 -5.92 6.36 2.40
CA LEU A 72 -5.62 7.62 3.06
C LEU A 72 -6.87 8.23 3.71
N ASN A 73 -7.98 8.35 2.96
CA ASN A 73 -9.18 9.01 3.47
C ASN A 73 -9.83 8.20 4.60
N TYR A 74 -9.95 6.87 4.43
CA TYR A 74 -10.54 6.03 5.47
C TYR A 74 -9.69 6.02 6.73
N GLY A 75 -8.36 5.81 6.60
CA GLY A 75 -7.46 5.76 7.75
C GLY A 75 -7.48 7.06 8.57
N MET A 76 -7.48 8.21 7.89
CA MET A 76 -7.56 9.50 8.57
C MET A 76 -8.95 9.77 9.16
N PHE A 77 -10.03 9.38 8.47
CA PHE A 77 -11.39 9.53 8.98
C PHE A 77 -11.60 8.72 10.25
N ASP A 78 -11.18 7.44 10.26
CA ASP A 78 -11.27 6.55 11.41
C ASP A 78 -10.48 7.10 12.62
N LEU A 79 -9.23 7.53 12.39
CA LEU A 79 -8.41 8.17 13.41
C LEU A 79 -9.08 9.44 13.97
N ALA A 80 -9.52 10.36 13.10
CA ALA A 80 -10.13 11.61 13.53
C ALA A 80 -11.45 11.38 14.28
N TYR A 81 -12.25 10.40 13.84
CA TYR A 81 -13.50 10.01 14.48
C TYR A 81 -13.27 9.48 15.90
N GLY A 82 -12.30 8.57 16.07
CA GLY A 82 -11.92 8.03 17.37
C GLY A 82 -11.30 9.11 18.26
N TYR A 83 -10.37 9.91 17.73
CA TYR A 83 -9.68 10.95 18.49
C TYR A 83 -10.67 12.01 19.04
N ALA A 84 -11.69 12.38 18.26
CA ALA A 84 -12.73 13.32 18.72
C ALA A 84 -13.56 12.80 19.91
N ARG A 85 -13.54 11.48 20.18
CA ARG A 85 -14.35 10.84 21.23
C ARG A 85 -13.52 10.29 22.38
N GLU A 86 -12.32 9.81 22.08
CA GLU A 86 -11.48 9.04 23.00
C GLU A 86 -10.09 9.67 23.20
N GLY A 87 -9.78 10.74 22.48
CA GLY A 87 -8.50 11.43 22.55
C GLY A 87 -7.33 10.49 22.26
N MET A 88 -6.33 10.51 23.13
CA MET A 88 -5.08 9.76 22.94
C MET A 88 -5.26 8.25 22.81
N THR A 89 -6.32 7.66 23.37
CA THR A 89 -6.59 6.22 23.24
C THR A 89 -6.67 5.80 21.77
N ALA A 90 -7.32 6.60 20.91
CA ALA A 90 -7.42 6.31 19.48
C ALA A 90 -6.07 6.37 18.76
N PHE A 91 -5.20 7.32 19.15
CA PHE A 91 -3.85 7.41 18.58
C PHE A 91 -2.94 6.28 19.05
N VAL A 92 -3.04 5.89 20.33
CA VAL A 92 -2.27 4.77 20.89
C VAL A 92 -2.66 3.44 20.25
N ASP A 93 -3.94 3.24 19.90
CA ASP A 93 -4.36 2.07 19.12
C ASP A 93 -3.64 2.00 17.75
N LEU A 94 -3.60 3.11 17.01
CA LEU A 94 -2.86 3.19 15.75
C LEU A 94 -1.38 2.84 15.97
N GLN A 95 -0.73 3.46 16.96
CA GLN A 95 0.69 3.21 17.25
C GLN A 95 0.95 1.72 17.61
N ASN A 96 0.08 1.09 18.39
CA ASN A 96 0.21 -0.34 18.72
C ASN A 96 0.04 -1.24 17.49
N ARG A 97 -0.86 -0.89 16.57
CA ARG A 97 -0.99 -1.58 15.28
C ARG A 97 0.27 -1.43 14.43
N GLU A 98 0.93 -0.27 14.46
CA GLU A 98 2.22 -0.06 13.80
C GLU A 98 3.33 -0.93 14.42
N PHE A 99 3.44 -0.98 15.76
CA PHE A 99 4.41 -1.85 16.44
C PHE A 99 4.20 -3.34 16.10
N LYS A 100 2.96 -3.81 16.13
CA LYS A 100 2.64 -5.18 15.74
C LYS A 100 3.00 -5.46 14.28
N ALA A 101 2.72 -4.52 13.38
CA ALA A 101 3.11 -4.65 11.97
C ALA A 101 4.63 -4.66 11.78
N ALA A 102 5.36 -3.92 12.62
CA ALA A 102 6.82 -3.92 12.62
C ALA A 102 7.39 -5.29 13.00
N GLU A 103 6.87 -5.87 14.08
CA GLU A 103 7.28 -7.19 14.58
C GLU A 103 6.95 -8.32 13.60
N GLU A 104 5.72 -8.35 13.08
CA GLU A 104 5.22 -9.51 12.34
C GLU A 104 5.49 -9.44 10.83
N ARG A 105 5.58 -8.22 10.27
CA ARG A 105 5.53 -8.00 8.81
C ARG A 105 6.62 -7.07 8.28
N GLY A 106 7.51 -6.57 9.13
CA GLY A 106 8.64 -5.73 8.73
C GLY A 106 8.32 -4.27 8.43
N PHE A 107 7.23 -3.72 8.98
CA PHE A 107 6.95 -2.28 8.92
C PHE A 107 8.01 -1.47 9.70
N THR A 108 8.53 -0.38 9.14
CA THR A 108 9.66 0.36 9.74
C THR A 108 9.34 1.78 10.18
N ALA A 109 8.23 2.37 9.71
CA ALA A 109 7.94 3.78 9.93
C ALA A 109 7.52 4.13 11.37
N VAL A 110 7.45 3.15 12.29
CA VAL A 110 7.39 3.41 13.75
C VAL A 110 8.56 4.30 14.20
N LYS A 111 9.75 4.07 13.61
CA LYS A 111 10.95 4.91 13.74
C LYS A 111 10.97 5.95 12.62
N HIS A 112 10.05 6.90 12.72
CA HIS A 112 9.78 7.88 11.67
C HIS A 112 10.94 8.84 11.40
N GLN A 113 11.81 9.14 12.37
CA GLN A 113 13.02 9.98 12.15
C GLN A 113 14.00 9.25 11.22
N ARG A 114 14.30 7.98 11.51
CA ARG A 114 15.08 7.11 10.61
C ARG A 114 14.42 7.00 9.24
N GLU A 115 13.12 6.75 9.19
CA GLU A 115 12.40 6.47 7.94
C GLU A 115 12.49 7.63 6.94
N VAL A 116 12.46 8.88 7.42
CA VAL A 116 12.63 10.08 6.58
C VAL A 116 14.09 10.48 6.35
N GLY A 117 15.04 9.65 6.80
CA GLY A 117 16.45 9.79 6.48
C GLY A 117 17.29 10.59 7.48
N ALA A 118 16.85 10.80 8.72
CA ALA A 118 17.66 11.53 9.72
C ALA A 118 19.08 10.95 9.85
N GLY A 119 19.21 9.62 9.92
CA GLY A 119 20.52 8.95 9.98
C GLY A 119 21.35 9.09 8.71
N TYR A 120 20.71 9.16 7.54
CA TYR A 120 21.40 9.41 6.28
C TYR A 120 22.02 10.81 6.26
N PHE A 121 21.28 11.82 6.72
CA PHE A 121 21.79 13.18 6.83
C PHE A 121 22.82 13.34 7.95
N ASP A 122 22.75 12.58 9.04
CA ASP A 122 23.81 12.52 10.05
C ASP A 122 25.12 11.96 9.48
N THR A 123 25.06 10.93 8.62
CA THR A 123 26.24 10.42 7.91
C THR A 123 26.85 11.48 7.00
N ILE A 124 26.02 12.24 6.27
CA ILE A 124 26.51 13.36 5.45
C ILE A 124 27.18 14.42 6.34
N ALA A 125 26.53 14.82 7.43
CA ALA A 125 27.05 15.84 8.34
C ALA A 125 28.42 15.45 8.91
N THR A 126 28.53 14.20 9.38
CA THR A 126 29.78 13.67 9.95
C THR A 126 30.86 13.35 8.90
N THR A 127 30.49 13.19 7.63
CA THR A 127 31.45 13.13 6.52
C THR A 127 32.09 14.50 6.26
N VAL A 128 31.31 15.59 6.40
CA VAL A 128 31.80 16.97 6.23
C VAL A 128 32.60 17.42 7.45
N ASP A 129 32.06 17.17 8.64
CA ASP A 129 32.68 17.50 9.93
C ASP A 129 32.50 16.31 10.90
N PRO A 130 33.53 15.46 11.06
CA PRO A 130 33.49 14.33 11.99
C PRO A 130 33.21 14.70 13.45
N GLU A 131 33.49 15.94 13.85
CA GLU A 131 33.32 16.44 15.22
C GLU A 131 32.02 17.26 15.39
N SER A 132 31.10 17.18 14.42
CA SER A 132 29.83 17.90 14.48
C SER A 132 29.07 17.59 15.77
N SER A 133 28.74 18.65 16.50
CA SER A 133 27.98 18.60 17.76
C SER A 133 26.47 18.75 17.57
N THR A 134 25.99 18.72 16.31
CA THR A 134 24.60 19.04 15.93
C THR A 134 23.93 17.95 15.10
N THR A 135 24.41 16.70 15.19
CA THR A 135 23.71 15.55 14.60
C THR A 135 22.35 15.30 15.28
N ALA A 136 21.42 14.70 14.55
CA ALA A 136 20.01 14.66 14.92
C ALA A 136 19.61 13.41 15.72
N LEU A 137 20.11 12.23 15.35
CA LEU A 137 19.60 10.97 15.93
C LEU A 137 20.11 10.71 17.35
N LYS A 138 21.37 11.04 17.62
CA LYS A 138 21.99 10.84 18.94
C LYS A 138 21.29 11.73 19.97
N GLY A 139 20.73 11.14 21.01
CA GLY A 139 19.95 11.83 22.04
C GLY A 139 18.51 12.14 21.65
N SER A 140 18.02 11.64 20.51
CA SER A 140 16.62 11.79 20.11
C SER A 140 15.69 10.92 20.97
N THR A 141 14.41 11.29 21.04
CA THR A 141 13.39 10.44 21.70
C THR A 141 13.20 9.11 20.99
N GLU A 142 13.46 9.06 19.68
CA GLU A 142 13.43 7.82 18.91
C GLU A 142 14.53 6.86 19.38
N GLU A 143 15.77 7.33 19.60
CA GLU A 143 16.85 6.50 20.16
C GLU A 143 16.53 6.00 21.59
N GLY A 144 15.87 6.83 22.39
CA GLY A 144 15.61 6.53 23.80
C GLY A 144 14.36 5.68 24.09
N GLN A 145 13.40 5.61 23.16
CA GLN A 145 12.08 5.02 23.43
C GLN A 145 11.61 3.98 22.40
N PHE A 146 12.33 3.79 21.28
CA PHE A 146 11.93 2.89 20.18
C PHE A 146 13.01 1.88 19.82
#